data_AF-A0A958MRA8-F1
#
_entry.id   AF-A0A958MRA8-F1
#
_cell.length_a   1.000
_cell.length_b   1.000
_cell.length_c   1.000
_cell.angle_alpha   90.00
_cell.angle_beta   90.00
_cell.angle_gamma   90.00
#
_symmetry.space_group_name_H-M   'P 1'
#
loop_
_entity.id
_entity.type
_entity.pdbx_description
1 polymer ?
#
loop_
_entity_poly.entity_id
_entity_poly.type
_entity_poly.pdbx_seq_one_letter_code
_entity_poly.pdbx_strand_id
1 'polypeptide(L)'
;SDFYNIVVRDFAGRMSTRDETVNAPLSDFVATIIGVTRDDLNAKQLMTGNFTYQGDPTKAAVVRDVLNDMVMSNNHYSALEEGNFDLKVALRKVDGQKIYNGAGGVVDNPDPAGVITSRAFMEAHATAGTNRRMVQYSFKIFLCNDIDGWADGKMPDNWVGRDVDRFPGGDHSQYSTKCAACHSVMDSIRNAFARYDFSNGVIKYGPIMPDGDGDDVNSMEENPSGISAKMNRNDDTFPGGKVSTDDSWVNYINNGSNKVYFGWGSKMSGAGASELGQMLSESKAFPLCMARRIFRSVCKREPVIYEEDMLKNAANDFQTANYSLRELFKRIAISKECLGQ
;
A
#
# COMPACT_ATOMS: atom_id res chain seq x y z
N SER A 1 0.50 -9.36 -25.93
CA SER A 1 0.14 -10.35 -24.92
C SER A 1 1.22 -10.35 -23.84
N ASP A 2 2.43 -10.82 -24.15
CA ASP A 2 3.47 -11.17 -23.15
C ASP A 2 3.92 -10.03 -22.23
N PHE A 3 3.98 -8.79 -22.72
CA PHE A 3 4.32 -7.63 -21.88
C PHE A 3 3.39 -7.50 -20.66
N TYR A 4 2.07 -7.64 -20.84
CA TYR A 4 1.13 -7.51 -19.73
C TYR A 4 1.02 -8.78 -18.88
N ASN A 5 1.08 -9.96 -19.53
CA ASN A 5 0.96 -11.25 -18.85
C ASN A 5 2.22 -11.63 -18.04
N ILE A 6 3.38 -11.09 -18.41
CA ILE A 6 4.66 -11.42 -17.75
C ILE A 6 5.27 -10.17 -17.14
N VAL A 7 5.67 -9.17 -17.92
CA VAL A 7 6.50 -8.06 -17.43
C VAL A 7 5.76 -7.16 -16.42
N VAL A 8 4.54 -6.72 -16.76
CA VAL A 8 3.74 -5.88 -15.86
C VAL A 8 3.17 -6.70 -14.70
N ARG A 9 2.78 -7.95 -14.94
CA ARG A 9 2.29 -8.88 -13.92
C ARG A 9 3.37 -9.18 -12.87
N ASP A 10 4.61 -9.45 -13.28
CA ASP A 10 5.75 -9.64 -12.37
C ASP A 10 6.12 -8.37 -11.61
N PHE A 11 6.11 -7.23 -12.29
CA PHE A 11 6.31 -5.92 -11.65
C PHE A 11 5.29 -5.70 -10.52
N ALA A 12 4.01 -5.96 -10.79
CA ALA A 12 2.93 -5.81 -9.83
C ALA A 12 2.98 -6.88 -8.73
N GLY A 13 3.31 -8.13 -9.06
CA GLY A 13 3.40 -9.25 -8.10
C GLY A 13 4.46 -9.01 -7.03
N ARG A 14 5.60 -8.41 -7.38
CA ARG A 14 6.62 -8.00 -6.40
C ARG A 14 6.17 -6.90 -5.44
N MET A 15 5.06 -6.24 -5.73
CA MET A 15 4.50 -5.16 -4.93
C MET A 15 3.26 -5.58 -4.13
N SER A 16 2.70 -6.78 -4.38
CA SER A 16 1.41 -7.18 -3.80
C SER A 16 1.51 -7.94 -2.48
N THR A 17 2.70 -8.43 -2.11
CA THR A 17 2.93 -9.27 -0.91
C THR A 17 4.22 -8.89 -0.19
N ARG A 18 4.39 -9.41 1.04
CA ARG A 18 5.59 -9.20 1.87
C ARG A 18 6.87 -9.79 1.28
N ASP A 19 6.74 -10.85 0.49
CA ASP A 19 7.88 -11.61 -0.02
C ASP A 19 8.55 -10.93 -1.23
N GLU A 20 7.90 -9.90 -1.80
CA GLU A 20 8.38 -9.13 -2.96
C GLU A 20 8.84 -10.00 -4.14
N THR A 21 8.15 -11.12 -4.30
CA THR A 21 8.44 -12.15 -5.29
C THR A 21 7.57 -11.98 -6.54
N VAL A 22 8.11 -12.41 -7.69
CA VAL A 22 7.28 -12.55 -8.88
C VAL A 22 6.27 -13.68 -8.74
N ASN A 23 6.44 -14.63 -7.84
CA ASN A 23 5.50 -15.76 -7.71
C ASN A 23 4.21 -15.42 -6.95
N ALA A 24 3.98 -14.16 -6.59
CA ALA A 24 2.75 -13.74 -5.95
C ALA A 24 1.54 -14.04 -6.87
N PRO A 25 0.39 -14.48 -6.32
CA PRO A 25 -0.78 -14.81 -7.13
C PRO A 25 -1.35 -13.57 -7.84
N LEU A 26 -2.09 -13.80 -8.94
CA LEU A 26 -2.95 -12.76 -9.48
C LEU A 26 -4.01 -12.38 -8.43
N SER A 27 -4.21 -11.08 -8.23
CA SER A 27 -5.15 -10.53 -7.25
C SER A 27 -5.72 -9.20 -7.73
N ASP A 28 -6.62 -8.61 -6.95
CA ASP A 28 -7.17 -7.27 -7.21
C ASP A 28 -6.07 -6.19 -7.29
N PHE A 29 -5.05 -6.27 -6.43
CA PHE A 29 -3.85 -5.42 -6.50
C PHE A 29 -3.13 -5.56 -7.85
N VAL A 30 -2.80 -6.80 -8.22
CA VAL A 30 -1.99 -7.10 -9.41
C VAL A 30 -2.76 -6.73 -10.68
N ALA A 31 -4.02 -7.16 -10.78
CA ALA A 31 -4.89 -6.83 -11.89
C ALA A 31 -5.07 -5.32 -12.04
N THR A 32 -5.18 -4.58 -10.94
CA THR A 32 -5.33 -3.11 -10.97
C THR A 32 -4.10 -2.41 -11.53
N ILE A 33 -2.88 -2.83 -11.15
CA ILE A 33 -1.64 -2.27 -11.73
C ILE A 33 -1.54 -2.59 -13.23
N ILE A 34 -1.88 -3.82 -13.63
CA ILE A 34 -1.90 -4.22 -15.05
C ILE A 34 -2.88 -3.34 -15.82
N GLY A 35 -4.11 -3.18 -15.30
CA GLY A 35 -5.15 -2.36 -15.86
C GLY A 35 -4.76 -0.89 -16.01
N VAL A 36 -4.27 -0.26 -14.94
CA VAL A 36 -3.76 1.13 -14.96
C VAL A 36 -2.66 1.31 -16.01
N THR A 37 -1.73 0.36 -16.11
CA THR A 37 -0.66 0.40 -17.13
C THR A 37 -1.22 0.24 -18.54
N ARG A 38 -2.20 -0.66 -18.72
CA ARG A 38 -2.82 -0.97 -20.02
C ARG A 38 -3.75 0.13 -20.52
N ASP A 39 -4.42 0.83 -19.62
CA ASP A 39 -5.40 1.87 -19.95
C ASP A 39 -4.78 3.28 -19.90
N ASP A 40 -3.47 3.37 -19.66
CA ASP A 40 -2.70 4.62 -19.63
C ASP A 40 -3.19 5.62 -18.59
N LEU A 41 -3.73 5.10 -17.49
CA LEU A 41 -4.20 5.95 -16.41
C LEU A 41 -3.00 6.56 -15.67
N ASN A 42 -3.22 7.74 -15.09
CA ASN A 42 -2.22 8.39 -14.24
C ASN A 42 -1.89 7.48 -13.05
N ALA A 43 -0.62 7.09 -12.90
CA ALA A 43 -0.19 6.12 -11.89
C ALA A 43 -0.43 6.56 -10.44
N LYS A 44 -0.66 7.85 -10.17
CA LYS A 44 -1.07 8.31 -8.83
C LYS A 44 -2.38 7.66 -8.39
N GLN A 45 -3.25 7.30 -9.34
CA GLN A 45 -4.49 6.57 -9.05
C GLN A 45 -4.26 5.18 -8.45
N LEU A 46 -3.03 4.63 -8.51
CA LEU A 46 -2.69 3.44 -7.73
C LEU A 46 -2.80 3.67 -6.22
N MET A 47 -2.68 4.91 -5.73
CA MET A 47 -2.86 5.23 -4.31
C MET A 47 -4.08 6.12 -4.02
N THR A 48 -4.73 6.67 -5.06
CA THR A 48 -5.85 7.61 -4.89
C THR A 48 -7.15 7.18 -5.58
N GLY A 49 -7.11 6.14 -6.41
CA GLY A 49 -8.26 5.71 -7.21
C GLY A 49 -9.31 4.97 -6.38
N ASN A 50 -10.58 5.22 -6.68
CA ASN A 50 -11.69 4.41 -6.17
C ASN A 50 -12.20 3.46 -7.26
N PHE A 51 -11.40 2.45 -7.60
CA PHE A 51 -11.73 1.43 -8.59
C PHE A 51 -10.85 0.19 -8.42
N THR A 52 -11.27 -0.90 -9.03
CA THR A 52 -10.45 -2.12 -9.19
C THR A 52 -10.45 -2.55 -10.66
N TYR A 53 -9.60 -3.52 -10.99
CA TYR A 53 -9.72 -4.28 -12.23
C TYR A 53 -10.10 -5.72 -11.94
N GLN A 54 -10.97 -6.26 -12.78
CA GLN A 54 -11.46 -7.64 -12.72
C GLN A 54 -11.64 -8.20 -14.12
N GLY A 55 -11.88 -9.50 -14.23
CA GLY A 55 -12.23 -10.19 -15.47
C GLY A 55 -13.48 -9.61 -16.13
N ASP A 56 -13.37 -9.29 -17.41
CA ASP A 56 -14.47 -8.90 -18.28
C ASP A 56 -15.31 -10.13 -18.61
N PRO A 57 -16.61 -10.15 -18.26
CA PRO A 57 -17.47 -11.30 -18.46
C PRO A 57 -17.64 -11.71 -19.93
N THR A 58 -17.32 -10.81 -20.88
CA THR A 58 -17.37 -11.05 -22.32
C THR A 58 -16.06 -11.59 -22.89
N LYS A 59 -14.97 -11.56 -22.12
CA LYS A 59 -13.61 -11.96 -22.54
C LYS A 59 -13.03 -13.09 -21.69
N ALA A 60 -13.49 -13.23 -20.45
CA ALA A 60 -13.07 -14.27 -19.52
C ALA A 60 -14.27 -14.93 -18.83
N ALA A 61 -14.39 -16.25 -19.02
CA ALA A 61 -15.42 -17.06 -18.38
C ALA A 61 -14.94 -17.52 -16.98
N VAL A 62 -14.92 -16.59 -16.03
CA VAL A 62 -14.55 -16.85 -14.63
C VAL A 62 -15.70 -16.59 -13.66
N VAL A 63 -15.62 -17.24 -12.49
CA VAL A 63 -16.47 -16.98 -11.30
C VAL A 63 -16.39 -15.50 -10.95
N ARG A 64 -17.46 -14.88 -10.43
CA ARG A 64 -17.56 -13.41 -10.38
C ARG A 64 -18.55 -12.87 -9.34
N ASP A 65 -18.95 -13.70 -8.39
CA ASP A 65 -19.78 -13.23 -7.29
C ASP A 65 -18.96 -12.23 -6.46
N VAL A 66 -19.44 -10.98 -6.36
CA VAL A 66 -18.66 -9.90 -5.75
C VAL A 66 -18.32 -10.21 -4.29
N LEU A 67 -19.28 -10.81 -3.56
CA LEU A 67 -19.07 -11.17 -2.18
C LEU A 67 -18.09 -12.35 -2.07
N ASN A 68 -18.45 -13.49 -2.64
CA ASN A 68 -17.77 -14.75 -2.39
C ASN A 68 -16.45 -14.89 -3.17
N ASP A 69 -16.36 -14.40 -4.40
CA ASP A 69 -15.21 -14.62 -5.28
C ASP A 69 -14.18 -13.49 -5.28
N MET A 70 -14.51 -12.32 -4.73
CA MET A 70 -13.67 -11.11 -4.78
C MET A 70 -13.43 -10.47 -3.40
N VAL A 71 -14.50 -10.25 -2.62
CA VAL A 71 -14.38 -9.57 -1.32
C VAL A 71 -13.96 -10.55 -0.21
N MET A 72 -14.53 -11.76 -0.21
CA MET A 72 -14.24 -12.80 0.80
C MET A 72 -13.13 -13.77 0.39
N SER A 73 -12.71 -13.76 -0.87
CA SER A 73 -11.68 -14.66 -1.39
C SER A 73 -10.91 -14.04 -2.55
N ASN A 74 -9.94 -14.77 -3.07
CA ASN A 74 -9.23 -14.43 -4.31
C ASN A 74 -9.70 -15.29 -5.51
N ASN A 75 -10.81 -16.02 -5.39
CA ASN A 75 -11.21 -17.04 -6.37
C ASN A 75 -11.36 -16.48 -7.78
N HIS A 76 -11.90 -15.27 -7.93
CA HIS A 76 -12.04 -14.60 -9.22
C HIS A 76 -10.71 -14.46 -9.96
N TYR A 77 -9.67 -14.02 -9.23
CA TYR A 77 -8.35 -13.76 -9.78
C TYR A 77 -7.55 -15.06 -9.97
N SER A 78 -7.69 -16.03 -9.06
CA SER A 78 -7.15 -17.37 -9.24
C SER A 78 -7.71 -18.04 -10.50
N ALA A 79 -9.02 -17.94 -10.75
CA ALA A 79 -9.64 -18.48 -11.96
C ALA A 79 -9.16 -17.78 -13.25
N LEU A 80 -8.85 -16.47 -13.20
CA LEU A 80 -8.24 -15.77 -14.33
C LEU A 80 -6.83 -16.29 -14.64
N GLU A 81 -6.04 -16.54 -13.60
CA GLU A 81 -4.67 -17.04 -13.72
C GLU A 81 -4.64 -18.49 -14.21
N GLU A 82 -5.42 -19.39 -13.59
CA GLU A 82 -5.54 -20.80 -13.98
C GLU A 82 -6.08 -20.97 -15.42
N GLY A 83 -7.00 -20.08 -15.82
CA GLY A 83 -7.53 -20.04 -17.18
C GLY A 83 -6.57 -19.53 -18.24
N ASN A 84 -5.37 -19.05 -17.87
CA ASN A 84 -4.37 -18.47 -18.78
C ASN A 84 -4.94 -17.39 -19.73
N PHE A 85 -5.86 -16.57 -19.24
CA PHE A 85 -6.46 -15.50 -20.03
C PHE A 85 -5.43 -14.39 -20.35
N ASP A 86 -5.44 -13.83 -21.56
CA ASP A 86 -4.62 -12.66 -21.89
C ASP A 86 -5.10 -11.45 -21.08
N LEU A 87 -4.37 -11.09 -20.03
CA LEU A 87 -4.71 -10.01 -19.10
C LEU A 87 -4.78 -8.63 -19.79
N LYS A 88 -4.15 -8.46 -20.96
CA LYS A 88 -4.36 -7.27 -21.79
C LYS A 88 -5.81 -7.15 -22.24
N VAL A 89 -6.45 -8.26 -22.61
CA VAL A 89 -7.81 -8.27 -23.16
C VAL A 89 -8.85 -8.57 -22.08
N ALA A 90 -8.50 -9.44 -21.14
CA ALA A 90 -9.43 -10.02 -20.18
C ALA A 90 -9.82 -9.07 -19.06
N LEU A 91 -9.05 -8.03 -18.75
CA LEU A 91 -9.36 -7.14 -17.63
C LEU A 91 -10.28 -5.98 -18.03
N ARG A 92 -11.16 -5.57 -17.13
CA ARG A 92 -11.93 -4.32 -17.23
C ARG A 92 -11.87 -3.56 -15.92
N LYS A 93 -11.94 -2.23 -16.01
CA LYS A 93 -12.06 -1.34 -14.85
C LYS A 93 -13.48 -1.42 -14.29
N VAL A 94 -13.60 -1.45 -12.97
CA VAL A 94 -14.87 -1.32 -12.24
C VAL A 94 -14.70 -0.23 -11.19
N ASP A 95 -15.56 0.79 -11.26
CA ASP A 95 -15.56 1.90 -10.31
C ASP A 95 -16.17 1.47 -8.97
N GLY A 96 -15.60 2.01 -7.88
CA GLY A 96 -15.97 1.64 -6.51
C GLY A 96 -15.19 0.43 -6.00
N GLN A 97 -14.32 0.62 -5.01
CA GLN A 97 -13.77 -0.48 -4.22
C GLN A 97 -14.87 -0.96 -3.27
N LYS A 98 -15.07 -2.28 -3.20
CA LYS A 98 -16.09 -2.90 -2.34
C LYS A 98 -15.44 -3.62 -1.18
N ILE A 99 -16.11 -3.62 -0.03
CA ILE A 99 -15.70 -4.34 1.19
C ILE A 99 -16.90 -5.05 1.83
N TYR A 100 -16.62 -6.00 2.73
CA TYR A 100 -17.64 -6.74 3.47
C TYR A 100 -18.30 -5.86 4.53
N ASN A 101 -19.60 -6.05 4.78
CA ASN A 101 -20.37 -5.24 5.74
C ASN A 101 -20.66 -5.94 7.08
N GLY A 102 -20.08 -7.13 7.33
CA GLY A 102 -20.36 -7.89 8.54
C GLY A 102 -21.71 -8.63 8.58
N ALA A 103 -22.54 -8.47 7.55
CA ALA A 103 -23.93 -8.95 7.51
C ALA A 103 -24.27 -9.68 6.21
N GLY A 104 -23.32 -10.43 5.65
CA GLY A 104 -23.52 -11.22 4.43
C GLY A 104 -23.64 -10.40 3.14
N GLY A 105 -23.19 -9.14 3.14
CA GLY A 105 -23.31 -8.23 2.01
C GLY A 105 -22.02 -7.47 1.69
N VAL A 106 -22.05 -6.77 0.56
CA VAL A 106 -20.97 -5.89 0.10
C VAL A 106 -21.44 -4.45 0.08
N VAL A 107 -20.57 -3.53 0.50
CA VAL A 107 -20.79 -2.08 0.48
C VAL A 107 -19.61 -1.39 -0.19
N ASP A 108 -19.77 -0.12 -0.56
CA ASP A 108 -18.64 0.71 -0.96
C ASP A 108 -17.65 0.90 0.18
N ASN A 109 -16.37 0.85 -0.13
CA ASN A 109 -15.32 1.22 0.81
C ASN A 109 -15.48 2.70 1.19
N PRO A 110 -15.66 3.06 2.47
CA PRO A 110 -15.81 4.45 2.90
C PRO A 110 -14.54 5.29 2.73
N ASP A 111 -13.35 4.67 2.65
CA ASP A 111 -12.06 5.37 2.57
C ASP A 111 -11.13 4.71 1.52
N PRO A 112 -11.53 4.70 0.24
CA PRO A 112 -10.80 4.03 -0.83
C PRO A 112 -9.50 4.79 -1.16
N ALA A 113 -8.43 4.02 -1.36
CA ALA A 113 -7.09 4.53 -1.63
C ALA A 113 -6.34 3.64 -2.63
N GLY A 114 -7.00 3.31 -3.74
CA GLY A 114 -6.43 2.46 -4.79
C GLY A 114 -5.90 1.13 -4.25
N VAL A 115 -4.74 0.72 -4.72
CA VAL A 115 -4.18 -0.60 -4.40
C VAL A 115 -3.75 -0.74 -2.94
N ILE A 116 -3.50 0.34 -2.18
CA ILE A 116 -3.18 0.23 -0.74
C ILE A 116 -4.39 -0.12 0.13
N THR A 117 -5.60 -0.08 -0.42
CA THR A 117 -6.85 -0.58 0.21
C THR A 117 -7.46 -1.76 -0.54
N SER A 118 -6.70 -2.36 -1.47
CA SER A 118 -7.05 -3.64 -2.08
C SER A 118 -7.05 -4.77 -1.05
N ARG A 119 -7.83 -5.82 -1.31
CA ARG A 119 -7.88 -7.02 -0.48
C ARG A 119 -6.50 -7.63 -0.34
N ALA A 120 -5.75 -7.80 -1.43
CA ALA A 120 -4.41 -8.39 -1.37
C ALA A 120 -3.41 -7.56 -0.54
N PHE A 121 -3.43 -6.22 -0.65
CA PHE A 121 -2.54 -5.39 0.15
C PHE A 121 -2.91 -5.39 1.63
N MET A 122 -4.22 -5.36 1.95
CA MET A 122 -4.71 -5.45 3.33
C MET A 122 -4.42 -6.83 3.95
N GLU A 123 -4.60 -7.92 3.18
CA GLU A 123 -4.21 -9.28 3.57
C GLU A 123 -2.69 -9.39 3.80
N ALA A 124 -1.89 -8.70 2.99
CA ALA A 124 -0.46 -8.67 3.21
C ALA A 124 -0.09 -7.79 4.39
N HIS A 125 -0.77 -6.68 4.70
CA HIS A 125 -0.18 -5.66 5.57
C HIS A 125 -1.02 -5.23 6.77
N ALA A 126 -2.33 -5.41 6.75
CA ALA A 126 -3.23 -5.06 7.85
C ALA A 126 -3.47 -6.21 8.84
N THR A 127 -2.95 -7.42 8.60
CA THR A 127 -3.14 -8.55 9.53
C THR A 127 -2.34 -8.38 10.81
N ALA A 128 -3.00 -8.53 11.96
CA ALA A 128 -2.39 -8.45 13.29
C ALA A 128 -1.63 -7.12 13.54
N GLY A 129 -0.97 -7.03 14.70
CA GLY A 129 -0.25 -5.82 15.11
C GLY A 129 -1.15 -4.57 15.10
N THR A 130 -0.56 -3.41 14.89
CA THR A 130 -1.25 -2.11 15.01
C THR A 130 -1.14 -1.27 13.73
N ASN A 131 -1.23 -1.90 12.56
CA ASN A 131 -1.12 -1.27 11.23
C ASN A 131 0.19 -0.51 10.91
N ARG A 132 1.23 -0.65 11.73
CA ARG A 132 2.59 -0.17 11.43
C ARG A 132 3.16 -0.74 10.13
N ARG A 133 2.84 -1.99 9.82
CA ARG A 133 3.23 -2.65 8.57
C ARG A 133 2.60 -1.99 7.33
N MET A 134 1.39 -1.46 7.43
CA MET A 134 0.76 -0.70 6.34
C MET A 134 1.61 0.54 5.98
N VAL A 135 2.12 1.26 6.98
CA VAL A 135 2.99 2.42 6.78
C VAL A 135 4.31 1.98 6.14
N GLN A 136 5.00 1.01 6.75
CA GLN A 136 6.26 0.49 6.24
C GLN A 136 6.15 0.12 4.76
N TYR A 137 5.19 -0.73 4.41
CA TYR A 137 5.09 -1.25 3.06
C TYR A 137 4.54 -0.23 2.07
N SER A 138 3.72 0.74 2.48
CA SER A 138 3.36 1.86 1.62
C SER A 138 4.60 2.68 1.23
N PHE A 139 5.49 2.96 2.17
CA PHE A 139 6.75 3.67 1.90
C PHE A 139 7.72 2.82 1.09
N LYS A 140 7.91 1.55 1.47
CA LYS A 140 8.82 0.64 0.77
C LYS A 140 8.40 0.39 -0.68
N ILE A 141 7.10 0.14 -0.90
CA ILE A 141 6.57 -0.20 -2.22
C ILE A 141 6.48 1.03 -3.12
N PHE A 142 5.93 2.13 -2.63
CA PHE A 142 5.64 3.28 -3.50
C PHE A 142 6.74 4.34 -3.48
N LEU A 143 7.59 4.39 -2.45
CA LEU A 143 8.63 5.40 -2.28
C LEU A 143 10.05 4.82 -2.23
N CYS A 144 10.20 3.48 -2.29
CA CYS A 144 11.49 2.77 -2.31
C CYS A 144 12.40 3.11 -1.12
N ASN A 145 11.79 3.35 0.04
CA ASN A 145 12.48 3.62 1.29
C ASN A 145 11.82 2.83 2.42
N ASP A 146 12.59 2.00 3.11
CA ASP A 146 12.15 1.16 4.23
C ASP A 146 12.51 1.83 5.57
N ILE A 147 12.06 1.26 6.70
CA ILE A 147 12.14 1.86 8.04
C ILE A 147 13.51 2.48 8.33
N ASP A 148 14.60 1.77 8.04
CA ASP A 148 15.96 2.23 8.32
C ASP A 148 16.32 3.55 7.60
N GLY A 149 15.72 3.80 6.43
CA GLY A 149 16.02 4.98 5.62
C GLY A 149 15.12 6.18 5.91
N TRP A 150 14.10 6.04 6.76
CA TRP A 150 13.27 7.17 7.22
C TRP A 150 13.13 7.30 8.74
N ALA A 151 13.74 6.40 9.51
CA ALA A 151 13.86 6.54 10.96
C ALA A 151 14.51 7.88 11.34
N ASP A 152 13.89 8.60 12.27
CA ASP A 152 14.35 9.91 12.72
C ASP A 152 14.07 10.10 14.22
N GLY A 153 15.12 9.89 15.03
CA GLY A 153 15.06 10.04 16.50
C GLY A 153 14.92 11.49 16.99
N LYS A 154 14.89 12.49 16.10
CA LYS A 154 14.69 13.89 16.48
C LYS A 154 13.21 14.29 16.50
N MET A 155 12.32 13.43 15.98
CA MET A 155 10.91 13.75 15.89
C MET A 155 10.20 13.55 17.24
N PRO A 156 9.21 14.41 17.57
CA PRO A 156 8.42 14.27 18.80
C PRO A 156 7.79 12.89 18.91
N ASP A 157 7.73 12.36 20.12
CA ASP A 157 7.18 11.02 20.39
C ASP A 157 5.73 11.03 20.91
N ASN A 158 5.05 12.18 20.81
CA ASN A 158 3.66 12.39 21.21
C ASN A 158 2.64 11.55 20.41
N TRP A 159 3.07 10.95 19.30
CA TRP A 159 2.27 10.00 18.52
C TRP A 159 2.60 8.54 18.82
N VAL A 160 3.65 8.25 19.59
CA VAL A 160 4.03 6.87 19.84
C VAL A 160 2.98 6.19 20.72
N GLY A 161 2.51 5.04 20.25
CA GLY A 161 1.43 4.27 20.87
C GLY A 161 1.76 3.80 22.29
N ARG A 162 0.70 3.44 23.01
CA ARG A 162 0.78 2.87 24.38
C ARG A 162 1.49 1.52 24.43
N ASP A 163 1.52 0.80 23.31
CA ASP A 163 2.07 -0.55 23.14
C ASP A 163 3.59 -0.60 22.97
N VAL A 164 4.28 0.52 23.19
CA VAL A 164 5.73 0.64 23.02
C VAL A 164 6.34 1.03 24.36
N ASP A 165 7.20 0.16 24.88
CA ASP A 165 7.87 0.35 26.16
C ASP A 165 8.79 1.59 26.13
N ARG A 166 8.72 2.42 27.18
CA ARG A 166 9.56 3.61 27.38
C ARG A 166 10.76 3.35 28.29
N PHE A 167 10.84 2.16 28.86
CA PHE A 167 11.92 1.71 29.72
C PHE A 167 12.37 0.28 29.38
N PRO A 168 12.63 -0.03 28.08
CA PRO A 168 12.92 -1.39 27.66
C PRO A 168 14.17 -1.93 28.32
N GLY A 169 14.00 -3.06 29.03
CA GLY A 169 15.07 -3.69 29.80
C GLY A 169 15.54 -2.87 31.01
N GLY A 170 14.73 -1.94 31.51
CA GLY A 170 15.09 -1.09 32.64
C GLY A 170 15.92 0.14 32.27
N ASP A 171 15.94 0.54 30.99
CA ASP A 171 16.80 1.63 30.50
C ASP A 171 16.08 2.53 29.50
N HIS A 172 15.83 3.79 29.90
CA HIS A 172 15.17 4.78 29.06
C HIS A 172 16.00 5.17 27.84
N SER A 173 17.34 5.09 27.94
CA SER A 173 18.22 5.43 26.82
C SER A 173 18.00 4.50 25.63
N GLN A 174 17.57 3.26 25.87
CA GLN A 174 17.22 2.32 24.81
C GLN A 174 15.96 2.75 24.06
N TYR A 175 14.96 3.29 24.76
CA TYR A 175 13.79 3.84 24.09
C TYR A 175 14.17 5.01 23.17
N SER A 176 14.88 6.00 23.71
CA SER A 176 15.20 7.22 22.96
C SER A 176 16.18 7.00 21.81
N THR A 177 17.07 6.00 21.90
CA THR A 177 18.08 5.71 20.86
C THR A 177 17.68 4.63 19.86
N LYS A 178 16.76 3.72 20.21
CA LYS A 178 16.39 2.57 19.35
C LYS A 178 14.93 2.64 18.89
N CYS A 179 14.00 2.85 19.82
CA CYS A 179 12.57 2.71 19.54
C CYS A 179 11.97 4.00 18.96
N ALA A 180 12.24 5.14 19.59
CA ALA A 180 11.66 6.43 19.21
C ALA A 180 11.98 6.81 17.76
N ALA A 181 13.17 6.46 17.25
CA ALA A 181 13.59 6.76 15.88
C ALA A 181 12.63 6.20 14.82
N CYS A 182 12.13 4.98 15.01
CA CYS A 182 11.18 4.38 14.07
C CYS A 182 9.73 4.72 14.44
N HIS A 183 9.42 4.76 15.73
CA HIS A 183 8.05 4.89 16.19
C HIS A 183 7.49 6.31 16.10
N SER A 184 8.29 7.35 16.37
CA SER A 184 7.80 8.74 16.33
C SER A 184 7.24 9.11 14.95
N VAL A 185 7.84 8.56 13.89
CA VAL A 185 7.45 8.81 12.50
C VAL A 185 6.41 7.80 11.98
N MET A 186 6.50 6.54 12.37
CA MET A 186 5.55 5.52 11.91
C MET A 186 4.20 5.66 12.60
N ASP A 187 4.19 5.92 13.90
CA ASP A 187 2.96 5.98 14.69
C ASP A 187 2.18 7.27 14.42
N SER A 188 2.87 8.32 13.95
CA SER A 188 2.20 9.54 13.48
C SER A 188 1.43 9.33 12.18
N ILE A 189 1.72 8.26 11.43
CA ILE A 189 1.08 7.93 10.15
C ILE A 189 0.13 6.73 10.25
N ARG A 190 0.41 5.75 11.13
CA ARG A 190 -0.35 4.48 11.21
C ARG A 190 -1.85 4.66 11.40
N ASN A 191 -2.26 5.79 11.99
CA ASN A 191 -3.67 6.11 12.20
C ASN A 191 -4.45 6.32 10.90
N ALA A 192 -3.81 6.59 9.76
CA ALA A 192 -4.48 6.54 8.45
C ALA A 192 -5.23 5.23 8.22
N PHE A 193 -4.81 4.14 8.88
CA PHE A 193 -5.44 2.83 8.82
C PHE A 193 -6.15 2.45 10.13
N ALA A 194 -6.41 3.39 11.05
CA ALA A 194 -6.94 3.06 12.39
C ALA A 194 -8.31 2.37 12.35
N ARG A 195 -9.09 2.64 11.30
CA ARG A 195 -10.41 2.03 11.09
C ARG A 195 -10.35 0.66 10.40
N TYR A 196 -9.20 0.28 9.86
CA TYR A 196 -9.02 -0.94 9.07
C TYR A 196 -8.44 -2.10 9.89
N ASP A 197 -8.99 -3.29 9.67
CA ASP A 197 -8.39 -4.56 10.02
C ASP A 197 -8.47 -5.57 8.86
N PHE A 198 -7.63 -6.59 8.92
CA PHE A 198 -7.78 -7.77 8.07
C PHE A 198 -7.69 -9.02 8.93
N SER A 199 -8.83 -9.68 9.08
CA SER A 199 -8.98 -10.92 9.84
C SER A 199 -10.04 -11.79 9.17
N ASN A 200 -9.94 -13.11 9.34
CA ASN A 200 -10.88 -14.08 8.79
C ASN A 200 -11.07 -13.97 7.26
N GLY A 201 -10.00 -13.59 6.55
CA GLY A 201 -9.96 -13.55 5.07
C GLY A 201 -10.65 -12.34 4.43
N VAL A 202 -11.12 -11.37 5.23
CA VAL A 202 -11.84 -10.18 4.76
C VAL A 202 -11.21 -8.89 5.29
N ILE A 203 -11.36 -7.81 4.52
CA ILE A 203 -11.14 -6.45 5.02
C ILE A 203 -12.31 -6.11 5.96
N LYS A 204 -11.98 -5.63 7.17
CA LYS A 204 -12.94 -5.09 8.13
C LYS A 204 -12.69 -3.59 8.29
N TYR A 205 -13.78 -2.81 8.37
CA TYR A 205 -13.71 -1.37 8.55
C TYR A 205 -14.71 -0.93 9.63
N GLY A 206 -14.22 -0.36 10.72
CA GLY A 206 -15.01 -0.19 11.94
C GLY A 206 -16.36 0.49 11.76
N PRO A 207 -16.43 1.69 11.15
CA PRO A 207 -17.71 2.37 10.96
C PRO A 207 -18.82 1.59 10.22
N ILE A 208 -18.49 0.49 9.54
CA ILE A 208 -19.48 -0.37 8.87
C ILE A 208 -19.62 -1.76 9.50
N MET A 209 -18.65 -2.21 10.30
CA MET A 209 -18.66 -3.54 10.90
C MET A 209 -19.42 -3.50 12.23
N PRO A 210 -20.22 -4.52 12.55
CA PRO A 210 -20.69 -4.72 13.91
C PRO A 210 -19.51 -4.87 14.89
N ASP A 211 -19.57 -4.15 16.00
CA ASP A 211 -18.62 -4.34 17.11
C ASP A 211 -18.85 -5.71 17.77
N GLY A 212 -17.76 -6.40 18.09
CA GLY A 212 -17.78 -7.76 18.66
C GLY A 212 -16.39 -8.22 19.06
N ASP A 213 -16.21 -9.51 19.35
CA ASP A 213 -14.89 -10.06 19.70
C ASP A 213 -13.91 -10.10 18.51
N GLY A 214 -14.42 -9.98 17.27
CA GLY A 214 -13.63 -10.02 16.05
C GLY A 214 -13.18 -11.43 15.65
N ASP A 215 -13.64 -12.47 16.34
CA ASP A 215 -13.22 -13.87 16.14
C ASP A 215 -13.83 -14.49 14.87
N ASP A 216 -14.89 -13.89 14.31
CA ASP A 216 -15.54 -14.34 13.08
C ASP A 216 -15.47 -13.31 11.95
N VAL A 217 -16.08 -13.61 10.80
CA VAL A 217 -16.13 -12.68 9.66
C VAL A 217 -17.09 -11.50 9.89
N ASN A 218 -18.08 -11.65 10.79
CA ASN A 218 -19.24 -10.78 10.90
C ASN A 218 -19.05 -9.61 11.87
N SER A 219 -18.01 -9.65 12.71
CA SER A 219 -17.71 -8.59 13.67
C SER A 219 -16.27 -8.10 13.58
N MET A 220 -16.01 -6.91 14.10
CA MET A 220 -14.66 -6.40 14.32
C MET A 220 -14.54 -5.95 15.78
N GLU A 221 -13.44 -6.27 16.45
CA GLU A 221 -13.16 -5.72 17.78
C GLU A 221 -12.83 -4.23 17.66
N GLU A 222 -13.58 -3.38 18.37
CA GLU A 222 -13.42 -1.94 18.35
C GLU A 222 -13.04 -1.34 19.70
N ASN A 223 -12.10 -0.40 19.71
CA ASN A 223 -11.76 0.37 20.91
C ASN A 223 -11.06 1.70 20.54
N PRO A 224 -11.74 2.86 20.64
CA PRO A 224 -13.18 3.03 20.83
C PRO A 224 -13.99 2.58 19.59
N SER A 225 -15.32 2.66 19.64
CA SER A 225 -16.16 2.35 18.47
C SER A 225 -15.72 3.12 17.22
N GLY A 226 -15.67 2.42 16.09
CA GLY A 226 -15.17 2.87 14.80
C GLY A 226 -13.65 2.79 14.64
N ILE A 227 -12.89 2.37 15.66
CA ILE A 227 -11.43 2.18 15.62
C ILE A 227 -11.11 0.72 15.92
N SER A 228 -10.30 0.08 15.07
CA SER A 228 -9.87 -1.30 15.33
C SER A 228 -9.15 -1.39 16.66
N ALA A 229 -9.64 -2.26 17.56
CA ALA A 229 -9.13 -2.37 18.93
C ALA A 229 -7.63 -2.67 18.98
N LYS A 230 -7.10 -3.35 17.96
CA LYS A 230 -5.67 -3.62 17.81
C LYS A 230 -4.81 -2.35 17.84
N MET A 231 -5.34 -1.19 17.43
CA MET A 231 -4.62 0.08 17.47
C MET A 231 -4.28 0.56 18.88
N ASN A 232 -5.04 0.07 19.87
CA ASN A 232 -5.00 0.48 21.27
C ASN A 232 -4.71 -0.69 22.24
N ARG A 233 -4.31 -1.87 21.74
CA ARG A 233 -3.89 -3.03 22.55
C ARG A 233 -2.62 -2.73 23.37
N ASN A 234 -2.35 -3.57 24.38
CA ASN A 234 -1.19 -3.48 25.27
C ASN A 234 -1.05 -2.11 25.94
N ASP A 235 -2.16 -1.57 26.43
CA ASP A 235 -2.21 -0.21 26.93
C ASP A 235 -1.65 0.00 28.34
N ASP A 236 -1.36 -1.10 29.01
CA ASP A 236 -0.62 -1.18 30.26
C ASP A 236 0.91 -1.01 30.06
N THR A 237 1.43 -1.19 28.84
CA THR A 237 2.86 -1.06 28.54
C THR A 237 3.36 0.36 28.80
N PHE A 238 2.67 1.37 28.26
CA PHE A 238 2.88 2.77 28.61
C PHE A 238 1.55 3.54 28.54
N PRO A 239 0.79 3.64 29.65
CA PRO A 239 -0.53 4.24 29.66
C PRO A 239 -0.58 5.70 29.18
N GLY A 240 0.53 6.44 29.30
CA GLY A 240 0.68 7.81 28.82
C GLY A 240 0.94 7.95 27.31
N GLY A 241 1.00 6.85 26.56
CA GLY A 241 1.21 6.87 25.11
C GLY A 241 -0.02 7.33 24.33
N LYS A 242 0.14 7.53 23.01
CA LYS A 242 -0.94 7.96 22.14
C LYS A 242 -2.06 6.92 22.08
N VAL A 243 -3.27 7.36 22.37
CA VAL A 243 -4.52 6.62 22.11
C VAL A 243 -5.01 6.99 20.70
N SER A 244 -5.29 5.99 19.87
CA SER A 244 -5.92 6.17 18.57
C SER A 244 -7.43 6.30 18.76
N THR A 245 -7.99 7.47 18.48
CA THR A 245 -9.45 7.74 18.63
C THR A 245 -10.11 8.13 17.31
N ASP A 246 -9.30 8.40 16.30
CA ASP A 246 -9.68 8.74 14.95
C ASP A 246 -8.62 8.20 13.97
N ASP A 247 -8.82 8.50 12.69
CA ASP A 247 -7.93 8.20 11.59
C ASP A 247 -7.02 9.37 11.17
N SER A 248 -6.87 10.37 12.05
CA SER A 248 -6.00 11.52 11.79
C SER A 248 -4.53 11.12 11.86
N TRP A 249 -3.73 11.70 10.98
CA TRP A 249 -2.30 11.45 10.89
C TRP A 249 -1.52 12.71 10.54
N VAL A 250 -0.24 12.70 10.87
CA VAL A 250 0.73 13.75 10.51
C VAL A 250 2.02 13.10 10.02
N ASN A 251 2.61 13.67 8.97
CA ASN A 251 3.86 13.17 8.42
C ASN A 251 5.05 13.89 9.06
N TYR A 252 5.66 13.20 10.03
CA TYR A 252 6.90 13.60 10.68
C TYR A 252 8.16 13.24 9.88
N ILE A 253 8.05 12.55 8.76
CA ILE A 253 9.17 12.18 7.89
C ILE A 253 9.55 13.38 7.00
N ASN A 254 9.67 14.58 7.56
CA ASN A 254 9.81 15.84 6.81
C ASN A 254 10.93 16.76 7.33
N ASN A 255 11.97 16.19 7.92
CA ASN A 255 13.16 16.93 8.37
C ASN A 255 14.43 16.41 7.68
N GLY A 256 15.51 17.20 7.68
CA GLY A 256 16.84 16.79 7.23
C GLY A 256 16.87 16.02 5.90
N SER A 257 17.54 14.86 5.90
CA SER A 257 17.64 13.96 4.75
C SER A 257 16.29 13.42 4.29
N ASN A 258 15.34 13.18 5.21
CA ASN A 258 14.00 12.70 4.87
C ASN A 258 13.27 13.71 3.97
N LYS A 259 13.27 14.99 4.35
CA LYS A 259 12.66 16.05 3.53
C LYS A 259 13.24 16.10 2.12
N VAL A 260 14.55 15.95 2.01
CA VAL A 260 15.27 15.99 0.72
C VAL A 260 14.96 14.75 -0.12
N TYR A 261 14.99 13.56 0.48
CA TYR A 261 14.74 12.29 -0.21
C TYR A 261 13.31 12.22 -0.75
N PHE A 262 12.32 12.48 0.12
CA PHE A 262 10.92 12.29 -0.26
C PHE A 262 10.39 13.44 -1.12
N GLY A 263 10.82 14.69 -0.84
CA GLY A 263 10.36 15.86 -1.56
C GLY A 263 8.84 15.96 -1.57
N TRP A 264 8.23 15.98 -0.38
CA TRP A 264 6.77 15.93 -0.20
C TRP A 264 6.02 17.06 -0.93
N GLY A 265 4.76 16.77 -1.26
CA GLY A 265 3.79 17.75 -1.76
C GLY A 265 3.28 18.69 -0.66
N SER A 266 2.09 19.26 -0.86
CA SER A 266 1.49 20.19 0.10
C SER A 266 0.80 19.48 1.27
N LYS A 267 0.31 18.26 1.07
CA LYS A 267 -0.38 17.49 2.11
C LYS A 267 0.64 16.85 3.06
N MET A 268 0.69 17.34 4.30
CA MET A 268 1.60 16.88 5.36
C MET A 268 0.89 16.29 6.58
N SER A 269 -0.43 16.35 6.58
CA SER A 269 -1.34 15.77 7.58
C SER A 269 -2.67 15.51 6.90
N GLY A 270 -3.49 14.65 7.48
CA GLY A 270 -4.79 14.30 6.94
C GLY A 270 -5.53 13.31 7.79
N ALA A 271 -6.57 12.72 7.22
CA ALA A 271 -7.33 11.63 7.80
C ALA A 271 -7.54 10.49 6.80
N GLY A 272 -7.44 9.26 7.27
CA GLY A 272 -7.71 8.07 6.46
C GLY A 272 -6.61 7.73 5.44
N ALA A 273 -6.79 6.57 4.83
CA ALA A 273 -5.92 5.98 3.83
C ALA A 273 -5.98 6.76 2.51
N SER A 274 -7.13 7.33 2.14
CA SER A 274 -7.29 8.09 0.90
C SER A 274 -6.38 9.32 0.87
N GLU A 275 -6.39 10.12 1.94
CA GLU A 275 -5.53 11.29 2.04
C GLU A 275 -4.05 10.93 2.21
N LEU A 276 -3.75 9.81 2.88
CA LEU A 276 -2.38 9.29 2.94
C LEU A 276 -1.89 8.92 1.55
N GLY A 277 -2.69 8.19 0.77
CA GLY A 277 -2.40 7.83 -0.61
C GLY A 277 -2.16 9.06 -1.49
N GLN A 278 -2.91 10.14 -1.27
CA GLN A 278 -2.65 11.42 -1.91
C GLN A 278 -1.24 11.96 -1.57
N MET A 279 -0.89 12.06 -0.28
CA MET A 279 0.43 12.54 0.13
C MET A 279 1.57 11.71 -0.49
N LEU A 280 1.46 10.38 -0.46
CA LEU A 280 2.47 9.48 -1.00
C LEU A 280 2.65 9.71 -2.51
N SER A 281 1.53 9.81 -3.25
CA SER A 281 1.51 10.04 -4.70
C SER A 281 2.01 11.42 -5.14
N GLU A 282 1.99 12.41 -4.24
CA GLU A 282 2.46 13.77 -4.49
C GLU A 282 3.96 13.96 -4.22
N SER A 283 4.62 12.99 -3.58
CA SER A 283 6.05 13.03 -3.31
C SER A 283 6.91 12.93 -4.58
N LYS A 284 8.12 13.49 -4.54
CA LYS A 284 9.14 13.28 -5.58
C LYS A 284 9.76 11.89 -5.53
N ALA A 285 9.69 11.20 -4.38
CA ALA A 285 10.14 9.82 -4.26
C ALA A 285 9.28 8.83 -5.04
N PHE A 286 7.97 9.07 -5.19
CA PHE A 286 7.07 8.20 -5.95
C PHE A 286 7.53 7.94 -7.40
N PRO A 287 7.72 8.97 -8.25
CA PRO A 287 8.16 8.75 -9.64
C PRO A 287 9.56 8.11 -9.73
N LEU A 288 10.48 8.45 -8.83
CA LEU A 288 11.81 7.84 -8.76
C LEU A 288 11.74 6.35 -8.38
N CYS A 289 10.86 6.00 -7.44
CA CYS A 289 10.66 4.61 -7.05
C CYS A 289 10.05 3.78 -8.19
N MET A 290 9.06 4.32 -8.90
CA MET A 290 8.50 3.64 -10.08
C MET A 290 9.57 3.40 -11.14
N ALA A 291 10.43 4.39 -11.41
CA ALA A 291 11.54 4.24 -12.34
C ALA A 291 12.51 3.13 -11.91
N ARG A 292 12.93 3.08 -10.64
CA ARG A 292 13.79 2.01 -10.10
C ARG A 292 13.15 0.63 -10.21
N ARG A 293 11.87 0.49 -9.83
CA ARG A 293 11.17 -0.79 -9.89
C ARG A 293 10.97 -1.28 -11.33
N ILE A 294 10.65 -0.38 -12.25
CA ILE A 294 10.54 -0.71 -13.67
C ILE A 294 11.90 -1.09 -14.25
N PHE A 295 12.98 -0.39 -13.88
CA PHE A 295 14.34 -0.76 -14.26
C PHE A 295 14.68 -2.18 -13.83
N ARG A 296 14.42 -2.52 -12.56
CA ARG A 296 14.60 -3.88 -12.06
C ARG A 296 13.75 -4.90 -12.83
N SER A 297 12.51 -4.55 -13.15
CA SER A 297 11.59 -5.45 -13.87
C SER A 297 12.04 -5.71 -15.31
N VAL A 298 12.51 -4.68 -16.02
CA VAL A 298 12.86 -4.77 -17.44
C VAL A 298 14.30 -5.21 -17.65
N CYS A 299 15.24 -4.62 -16.93
CA CYS A 299 16.68 -4.86 -17.07
C CYS A 299 17.16 -6.06 -16.24
N LYS A 300 16.28 -6.64 -15.41
CA LYS A 300 16.52 -7.85 -14.60
C LYS A 300 17.71 -7.75 -13.63
N ARG A 301 18.07 -6.53 -13.22
CA ARG A 301 19.10 -6.23 -12.23
C ARG A 301 18.77 -4.95 -11.46
N GLU A 302 19.40 -4.76 -10.32
CA GLU A 302 19.35 -3.47 -9.64
C GLU A 302 20.12 -2.39 -10.43
N PRO A 303 19.67 -1.12 -10.37
CA PRO A 303 20.47 -0.01 -10.88
C PRO A 303 21.72 0.19 -10.01
N VAL A 304 22.80 0.61 -10.63
CA VAL A 304 24.05 0.96 -9.93
C VAL A 304 24.19 2.47 -9.76
N ILE A 305 25.12 2.91 -8.91
CA ILE A 305 25.21 4.30 -8.44
C ILE A 305 25.33 5.35 -9.57
N TYR A 306 26.01 5.02 -10.68
CA TYR A 306 26.20 5.93 -11.81
C TYR A 306 24.99 5.99 -12.76
N GLU A 307 23.95 5.17 -12.55
CA GLU A 307 22.69 5.19 -13.33
C GLU A 307 21.61 6.05 -12.66
N GLU A 308 21.92 6.61 -11.49
CA GLU A 308 20.98 7.40 -10.68
C GLU A 308 20.47 8.64 -11.43
N ASP A 309 21.32 9.29 -12.24
CA ASP A 309 20.90 10.46 -13.02
C ASP A 309 19.97 10.08 -14.18
N MET A 310 20.16 8.91 -14.81
CA MET A 310 19.22 8.39 -15.79
C MET A 310 17.87 8.10 -15.16
N LEU A 311 17.85 7.48 -13.96
CA LEU A 311 16.60 7.20 -13.24
C LEU A 311 15.87 8.47 -12.83
N LYS A 312 16.58 9.51 -12.38
CA LYS A 312 15.99 10.83 -12.10
C LYS A 312 15.42 11.46 -13.36
N ASN A 313 16.11 11.36 -14.49
CA ASN A 313 15.58 11.84 -15.78
C ASN A 313 14.32 11.06 -16.20
N ALA A 314 14.33 9.73 -16.09
CA ALA A 314 13.15 8.91 -16.35
C ALA A 314 11.98 9.24 -15.41
N ALA A 315 12.26 9.54 -14.15
CA ALA A 315 11.26 9.99 -13.17
C ALA A 315 10.69 11.38 -13.51
N ASN A 316 11.50 12.29 -14.07
CA ASN A 316 11.03 13.59 -14.56
C ASN A 316 10.18 13.42 -15.81
N ASP A 317 10.62 12.62 -16.79
CA ASP A 317 9.87 12.26 -18.00
C ASP A 317 8.52 11.61 -17.63
N PHE A 318 8.51 10.76 -16.61
CA PHE A 318 7.28 10.13 -16.11
C PHE A 318 6.29 11.16 -15.56
N GLN A 319 6.76 12.16 -14.81
CA GLN A 319 5.91 13.25 -14.31
C GLN A 319 5.33 14.09 -15.46
N THR A 320 6.15 14.42 -16.47
CA THR A 320 5.70 15.22 -17.64
C THR A 320 4.76 14.43 -18.55
N ALA A 321 4.93 13.11 -18.63
CA ALA A 321 4.04 12.19 -19.34
C ALA A 321 2.79 11.79 -18.53
N ASN A 322 2.29 12.67 -17.66
CA ASN A 322 1.11 12.46 -16.83
C ASN A 322 1.14 11.16 -16.00
N TYR A 323 2.32 10.75 -15.55
CA TYR A 323 2.53 9.52 -14.79
C TYR A 323 2.04 8.26 -15.54
N SER A 324 2.24 8.18 -16.87
CA SER A 324 1.98 6.95 -17.64
C SER A 324 3.04 5.88 -17.36
N LEU A 325 2.64 4.78 -16.72
CA LEU A 325 3.54 3.63 -16.50
C LEU A 325 3.97 3.02 -17.83
N ARG A 326 3.10 3.01 -18.84
CA ARG A 326 3.41 2.47 -20.17
C ARG A 326 4.57 3.21 -20.80
N GLU A 327 4.56 4.53 -20.76
CA GLU A 327 5.66 5.34 -21.29
C GLU A 327 6.94 5.18 -20.47
N LEU A 328 6.83 5.06 -19.14
CA LEU A 328 7.99 4.79 -18.28
C LEU A 328 8.63 3.41 -18.57
N PHE A 329 7.82 2.37 -18.77
CA PHE A 329 8.29 1.05 -19.22
C PHE A 329 9.04 1.14 -20.54
N LYS A 330 8.48 1.81 -21.55
CA LYS A 330 9.14 2.01 -22.85
C LYS A 330 10.45 2.76 -22.69
N ARG A 331 10.45 3.87 -21.95
CA ARG A 331 11.62 4.74 -21.75
C ARG A 331 12.80 4.00 -21.16
N ILE A 332 12.54 3.19 -20.13
CA ILE A 332 13.57 2.37 -19.47
C ILE A 332 14.02 1.21 -20.37
N ALA A 333 13.09 0.54 -21.05
CA ALA A 333 13.42 -0.61 -21.89
C ALA A 333 14.39 -0.27 -23.04
N ILE A 334 14.35 0.96 -23.56
CA ILE A 334 15.23 1.42 -24.64
C ILE A 334 16.44 2.23 -24.14
N SER A 335 16.63 2.33 -22.83
CA SER A 335 17.77 3.07 -22.26
C SER A 335 19.07 2.30 -22.50
N LYS A 336 20.18 3.03 -22.67
CA LYS A 336 21.50 2.41 -22.93
C LYS A 336 21.92 1.52 -21.78
N GLU A 337 21.65 1.96 -20.56
CA GLU A 337 21.89 1.25 -19.30
C GLU A 337 21.18 -0.10 -19.26
N CYS A 338 19.92 -0.14 -19.75
CA CYS A 338 19.15 -1.37 -19.82
C CYS A 338 19.63 -2.30 -20.94
N LEU A 339 20.04 -1.72 -22.08
CA LEU A 339 20.53 -2.46 -23.25
C LEU A 339 22.00 -2.88 -23.13
N GLY A 340 22.73 -2.40 -22.12
CA GLY A 340 24.15 -2.68 -21.90
C GLY A 340 25.09 -2.00 -22.90
N GLN A 341 24.74 -0.78 -23.35
CA GLN A 341 25.44 -0.01 -24.38
C GLN A 341 26.27 1.16 -23.85
#